data_AF-A0A961CH31-F1
#
_entry.id   AF-A0A961CH31-F1
#
_cell.length_a   1.000
_cell.length_b   1.000
_cell.length_c   1.000
_cell.angle_alpha   90.00
_cell.angle_beta   90.00
_cell.angle_gamma   90.00
#
_symmetry.space_group_name_H-M   'P 1'
#
loop_
_entity.id
_entity.type
_entity.pdbx_description
1 polymer ?
#
loop_
_entity_poly.entity_id
_entity_poly.type
_entity_poly.pdbx_seq_one_letter_code
_entity_poly.pdbx_strand_id
1 'polypeptide(L)'
;RAAGDDELLALCAAVRDHPGTQLEAIVPGCINGFSGDEQQLLAAMSVAAQRPLNWNVLGVAGGDHHLAQLAASDVAAQVGGRVVALTLPQGMRIRLSFVSGMVLDALPGWAETLFALPPPQRLAALADADVRRRLDAGAQSPDAGIIGLLANWSRLRIVETFSDATAAYEGRRVGDIAAERGVDPFDALCDIVVADELRTGISPEMPPEPPEVWQA
;
A
#
# COMPACT_ATOMS: atom_id res chain seq x y z
N ARG A 1 -17.94 13.56 -8.21
CA ARG A 1 -19.07 12.67 -7.85
C ARG A 1 -18.54 11.25 -7.84
N ALA A 2 -18.80 10.48 -6.79
CA ALA A 2 -18.51 9.05 -6.78
C ALA A 2 -19.62 8.28 -7.53
N ALA A 3 -19.30 7.12 -8.09
CA ALA A 3 -20.27 6.25 -8.74
C ALA A 3 -21.20 5.61 -7.70
N GLY A 4 -22.49 5.45 -8.03
CA GLY A 4 -23.42 4.66 -7.22
C GLY A 4 -23.36 3.17 -7.54
N ASP A 5 -24.01 2.34 -6.73
CA ASP A 5 -24.02 0.87 -6.89
C ASP A 5 -24.55 0.44 -8.27
N ASP A 6 -25.65 1.05 -8.76
CA ASP A 6 -26.20 0.74 -10.08
C ASP A 6 -25.19 1.05 -11.21
N GLU A 7 -24.44 2.14 -11.09
CA GLU A 7 -23.40 2.53 -12.06
C GLU A 7 -22.22 1.56 -12.00
N LEU A 8 -21.82 1.12 -10.81
CA LEU A 8 -20.78 0.10 -10.60
C LEU A 8 -21.19 -1.25 -11.20
N LEU A 9 -22.43 -1.69 -10.97
CA LEU A 9 -22.95 -2.95 -11.51
C LEU A 9 -23.06 -2.91 -13.04
N ALA A 10 -23.49 -1.78 -13.61
CA ALA A 10 -23.51 -1.60 -15.06
C ALA A 10 -22.10 -1.66 -15.67
N LEU A 11 -21.11 -1.06 -15.01
CA LEU A 11 -19.70 -1.15 -15.42
C LEU A 11 -19.20 -2.60 -15.36
N CYS A 12 -19.51 -3.33 -14.29
CA CYS A 12 -19.15 -4.74 -14.15
C CYS A 12 -19.81 -5.59 -15.25
N ALA A 13 -21.07 -5.34 -15.60
CA ALA A 13 -21.76 -6.08 -16.64
C ALA A 13 -21.11 -5.94 -18.03
N ALA A 14 -20.44 -4.82 -18.30
CA ALA A 14 -19.79 -4.60 -19.59
C ALA A 14 -18.71 -5.64 -19.91
N VAL A 15 -18.02 -6.22 -18.91
CA VAL A 15 -16.96 -7.22 -19.16
C VAL A 15 -17.49 -8.62 -19.48
N ARG A 16 -18.81 -8.85 -19.36
CA ARG A 16 -19.46 -10.15 -19.61
C ARG A 16 -19.23 -10.68 -21.01
N ASP A 17 -19.30 -9.80 -22.01
CA ASP A 17 -19.20 -10.17 -23.42
C ASP A 17 -17.75 -10.30 -23.91
N HIS A 18 -16.79 -10.10 -23.01
CA HIS A 18 -15.35 -10.19 -23.30
C HIS A 18 -14.77 -11.46 -22.66
N PRO A 19 -14.39 -12.49 -23.45
CA PRO A 19 -13.77 -13.70 -22.92
C PRO A 19 -12.43 -13.41 -22.22
N GLY A 20 -12.12 -14.17 -21.16
CA GLY A 20 -10.84 -14.08 -20.45
C GLY A 20 -10.70 -12.91 -19.47
N THR A 21 -11.77 -12.17 -19.19
CA THR A 21 -11.80 -11.07 -18.21
C THR A 21 -12.03 -11.55 -16.77
N GLN A 22 -11.64 -10.72 -15.80
CA GLN A 22 -11.99 -10.86 -14.39
C GLN A 22 -12.18 -9.48 -13.77
N LEU A 23 -12.85 -9.42 -12.62
CA LEU A 23 -12.96 -8.20 -11.83
C LEU A 23 -11.97 -8.22 -10.67
N GLU A 24 -11.46 -7.04 -10.31
CA GLU A 24 -10.80 -6.81 -9.03
C GLU A 24 -11.54 -5.70 -8.28
N ALA A 25 -11.79 -5.89 -6.98
CA ALA A 25 -12.39 -4.89 -6.12
C ALA A 25 -11.47 -4.54 -4.95
N ILE A 26 -11.28 -3.24 -4.74
CA ILE A 26 -10.57 -2.67 -3.59
C ILE A 26 -11.57 -1.80 -2.84
N VAL A 27 -12.06 -2.31 -1.71
CA VAL A 27 -13.03 -1.65 -0.83
C VAL A 27 -12.46 -1.57 0.58
N PRO A 28 -12.96 -0.70 1.48
CA PRO A 28 -12.45 -0.59 2.84
C PRO A 28 -12.40 -1.92 3.59
N GLY A 29 -13.38 -2.80 3.36
CA GLY A 29 -13.44 -4.14 3.96
C GLY A 29 -12.28 -5.07 3.57
N CYS A 30 -11.53 -4.81 2.48
CA CYS A 30 -10.33 -5.59 2.15
C CYS A 30 -9.26 -5.52 3.24
N ILE A 31 -9.21 -4.42 4.01
CA ILE A 31 -8.28 -4.22 5.13
C ILE A 31 -9.01 -4.37 6.47
N ASN A 32 -10.23 -3.87 6.57
CA ASN A 32 -10.97 -3.76 7.84
C ASN A 32 -11.90 -4.95 8.13
N GLY A 33 -12.04 -5.89 7.18
CA GLY A 33 -13.08 -6.91 7.17
C GLY A 33 -14.36 -6.42 6.49
N PHE A 34 -15.02 -7.31 5.73
CA PHE A 34 -16.20 -6.96 4.96
C PHE A 34 -17.45 -6.83 5.83
N SER A 35 -18.17 -5.72 5.63
CA SER A 35 -19.56 -5.60 6.06
C SER A 35 -20.49 -6.50 5.23
N GLY A 36 -21.71 -6.76 5.74
CA GLY A 36 -22.71 -7.50 4.97
C GLY A 36 -23.09 -6.83 3.65
N ASP A 37 -23.10 -5.49 3.62
CA ASP A 37 -23.39 -4.72 2.41
C ASP A 37 -22.26 -4.86 1.39
N GLU A 38 -21.00 -4.80 1.82
CA GLU A 38 -19.85 -5.07 0.95
C GLU A 38 -19.89 -6.51 0.39
N GLN A 39 -20.21 -7.51 1.22
CA GLN A 39 -20.33 -8.90 0.75
C GLN A 39 -21.40 -9.02 -0.35
N GLN A 40 -22.56 -8.39 -0.16
CA GLN A 40 -23.65 -8.39 -1.14
C GLN A 40 -23.26 -7.66 -2.42
N LEU A 41 -22.56 -6.52 -2.31
CA LEU A 41 -22.07 -5.75 -3.44
C LEU A 41 -21.07 -6.57 -4.27
N LEU A 42 -20.08 -7.18 -3.64
CA LEU A 42 -19.08 -8.02 -4.32
C LEU A 42 -19.73 -9.21 -5.04
N ALA A 43 -20.71 -9.85 -4.40
CA ALA A 43 -21.51 -10.91 -5.01
C ALA A 43 -22.27 -10.41 -6.25
N ALA A 44 -22.98 -9.27 -6.12
CA ALA A 44 -23.74 -8.67 -7.22
C ALA A 44 -22.85 -8.26 -8.40
N MET A 45 -21.67 -7.71 -8.13
CA MET A 45 -20.67 -7.36 -9.17
C MET A 45 -20.23 -8.60 -9.95
N SER A 46 -19.88 -9.69 -9.25
CA SER A 46 -19.49 -10.95 -9.90
C SER A 46 -20.61 -11.56 -10.74
N VAL A 47 -21.85 -11.55 -10.23
CA VAL A 47 -23.05 -12.01 -10.97
C VAL A 47 -23.31 -11.15 -12.21
N ALA A 48 -23.26 -9.83 -12.08
CA ALA A 48 -23.48 -8.91 -13.18
C ALA A 48 -22.44 -9.11 -14.30
N ALA A 49 -21.17 -9.29 -13.94
CA ALA A 49 -20.11 -9.56 -14.91
C ALA A 49 -20.15 -10.98 -15.50
N GLN A 50 -20.79 -11.94 -14.84
CA GLN A 50 -20.59 -13.37 -15.10
C GLN A 50 -19.09 -13.74 -15.16
N ARG A 51 -18.32 -13.19 -14.22
CA ARG A 51 -16.87 -13.40 -14.08
C ARG A 51 -16.47 -13.55 -12.62
N PRO A 52 -15.33 -14.22 -12.34
CA PRO A 52 -14.73 -14.17 -11.03
C PRO A 52 -14.39 -12.74 -10.64
N LEU A 53 -14.57 -12.42 -9.37
CA LEU A 53 -14.10 -11.19 -8.75
C LEU A 53 -13.05 -11.56 -7.70
N ASN A 54 -11.87 -10.95 -7.76
CA ASN A 54 -10.89 -11.04 -6.69
C ASN A 54 -10.84 -9.78 -5.82
N TRP A 55 -10.38 -9.91 -4.58
CA TRP A 55 -9.95 -8.79 -3.75
C TRP A 55 -8.51 -8.97 -3.30
N ASN A 56 -7.79 -7.86 -3.12
CA ASN A 56 -6.41 -7.82 -2.66
C ASN A 56 -6.35 -7.12 -1.29
N VAL A 57 -5.71 -7.67 -0.24
CA VAL A 57 -5.06 -8.99 -0.10
C VAL A 57 -5.66 -9.72 1.11
N LEU A 58 -5.89 -11.02 0.98
CA LEU A 58 -6.18 -11.88 2.13
C LEU A 58 -4.89 -12.12 2.92
N GLY A 59 -4.80 -11.53 4.10
CA GLY A 59 -3.75 -11.85 5.07
C GLY A 59 -4.11 -13.10 5.86
N VAL A 60 -3.30 -14.16 5.78
CA VAL A 60 -3.44 -15.35 6.61
C VAL A 60 -2.47 -15.22 7.80
N ALA A 61 -3.04 -15.13 8.99
CA ALA A 61 -2.33 -15.08 10.26
C ALA A 61 -3.13 -15.88 11.30
N GLY A 62 -2.58 -16.05 12.51
CA GLY A 62 -3.31 -16.72 13.60
C GLY A 62 -4.65 -16.05 13.92
N GLY A 63 -5.65 -16.86 14.26
CA GLY A 63 -7.03 -16.43 14.53
C GLY A 63 -7.94 -16.46 13.29
N ASP A 64 -9.20 -16.03 13.46
CA ASP A 64 -10.27 -16.32 12.49
C ASP A 64 -10.60 -15.15 11.53
N HIS A 65 -9.81 -14.07 11.53
CA HIS A 65 -10.09 -12.90 10.68
C HIS A 65 -10.12 -13.27 9.18
N HIS A 66 -9.19 -14.11 8.73
CA HIS A 66 -9.13 -14.58 7.36
C HIS A 66 -10.36 -15.43 6.99
N LEU A 67 -10.89 -16.23 7.93
CA LEU A 67 -12.14 -16.98 7.73
C LEU A 67 -13.34 -16.04 7.57
N ALA A 68 -13.40 -14.98 8.37
CA ALA A 68 -14.45 -13.97 8.27
C ALA A 68 -14.43 -13.23 6.91
N GLN A 69 -13.24 -12.95 6.37
CA GLN A 69 -13.12 -12.41 5.00
C GLN A 69 -13.56 -13.43 3.95
N LEU A 70 -13.15 -14.69 4.10
CA LEU A 70 -13.50 -15.77 3.17
C LEU A 70 -15.00 -16.03 3.08
N ALA A 71 -15.78 -15.71 4.10
CA ALA A 71 -17.25 -15.80 4.08
C ALA A 71 -17.90 -14.97 2.95
N ALA A 72 -17.23 -13.94 2.44
CA ALA A 72 -17.68 -13.21 1.23
C ALA A 72 -17.79 -14.13 0.00
N SER A 73 -16.92 -15.16 -0.08
CA SER A 73 -16.95 -16.17 -1.14
C SER A 73 -18.20 -17.05 -1.04
N ASP A 74 -18.59 -17.43 0.18
CA ASP A 74 -19.79 -18.23 0.43
C ASP A 74 -21.06 -17.46 0.08
N VAL A 75 -21.14 -16.19 0.49
CA VAL A 75 -22.26 -15.29 0.14
C VAL A 75 -22.40 -15.16 -1.37
N ALA A 76 -21.28 -14.98 -2.09
CA ALA A 76 -21.31 -14.91 -3.56
C ALA A 76 -21.77 -16.23 -4.20
N ALA A 77 -21.28 -17.37 -3.71
CA ALA A 77 -21.65 -18.68 -4.24
C ALA A 77 -23.15 -18.96 -4.10
N GLN A 78 -23.79 -18.52 -3.00
CA GLN A 78 -25.23 -18.70 -2.77
C GLN A 78 -26.11 -18.02 -3.84
N VAL A 79 -25.61 -16.98 -4.51
CA VAL A 79 -26.33 -16.24 -5.55
C VAL A 79 -25.75 -16.45 -6.95
N GLY A 80 -24.89 -17.46 -7.13
CA GLY A 80 -24.27 -17.82 -8.42
C GLY A 80 -23.09 -16.94 -8.84
N GLY A 81 -22.58 -16.10 -7.94
CA GLY A 81 -21.33 -15.36 -8.10
C GLY A 81 -20.11 -16.20 -7.74
N ARG A 82 -18.92 -15.68 -8.08
CA ARG A 82 -17.63 -16.27 -7.72
C ARG A 82 -16.69 -15.18 -7.25
N VAL A 83 -16.61 -15.01 -5.93
CA VAL A 83 -15.67 -14.10 -5.27
C VAL A 83 -14.51 -14.94 -4.73
N VAL A 84 -13.27 -14.57 -5.04
CA VAL A 84 -12.06 -15.33 -4.70
C VAL A 84 -11.02 -14.45 -4.03
N ALA A 85 -10.40 -14.95 -2.97
CA ALA A 85 -9.36 -14.23 -2.27
C ALA A 85 -8.06 -14.24 -3.08
N LEU A 86 -7.36 -13.11 -3.17
CA LEU A 86 -5.97 -13.06 -3.59
C LEU A 86 -5.08 -13.03 -2.36
N THR A 87 -4.19 -14.01 -2.21
CA THR A 87 -3.21 -14.08 -1.10
C THR A 87 -1.78 -14.02 -1.64
N LEU A 88 -0.86 -13.54 -0.82
CA LEU A 88 0.57 -13.61 -1.12
C LEU A 88 1.07 -15.03 -0.83
N PRO A 89 1.81 -15.67 -1.76
CA PRO A 89 2.40 -17.00 -1.53
C PRO A 89 3.66 -16.95 -0.64
N GLN A 90 3.89 -15.84 0.04
CA GLN A 90 5.05 -15.54 0.87
C GLN A 90 4.72 -14.43 1.86
N GLY A 91 5.59 -14.27 2.86
CA GLY A 91 5.52 -13.11 3.73
C GLY A 91 5.52 -11.78 3.03
N MET A 92 4.70 -10.89 3.55
CA MET A 92 4.55 -9.54 3.02
C MET A 92 5.87 -8.80 3.11
N ARG A 93 6.33 -8.31 1.96
CA ARG A 93 7.47 -7.41 1.85
C ARG A 93 6.98 -6.12 1.25
N ILE A 94 7.25 -5.00 1.93
CA ILE A 94 6.83 -3.68 1.49
C ILE A 94 8.05 -2.96 0.91
N ARG A 95 7.90 -2.43 -0.30
CA ARG A 95 8.88 -1.53 -0.90
C ARG A 95 8.19 -0.19 -1.17
N LEU A 96 8.69 0.86 -0.53
CA LEU A 96 8.24 2.23 -0.74
C LEU A 96 9.20 2.94 -1.71
N SER A 97 8.67 3.91 -2.45
CA SER A 97 9.45 4.68 -3.43
C SER A 97 8.88 6.08 -3.60
N PHE A 98 9.77 7.06 -3.69
CA PHE A 98 9.42 8.45 -3.99
C PHE A 98 9.16 8.69 -5.49
N VAL A 99 9.47 7.71 -6.36
CA VAL A 99 9.08 7.75 -7.78
C VAL A 99 7.58 7.52 -7.94
N SER A 100 7.08 6.37 -7.46
CA SER A 100 5.68 5.99 -7.59
C SER A 100 4.79 6.68 -6.57
N GLY A 101 5.30 6.90 -5.35
CA GLY A 101 4.52 7.46 -4.24
C GLY A 101 3.50 6.51 -3.64
N MET A 102 3.38 5.28 -4.14
CA MET A 102 2.41 4.31 -3.66
C MET A 102 2.57 4.11 -2.14
N VAL A 103 1.46 4.27 -1.41
CA VAL A 103 1.34 4.31 0.06
C VAL A 103 1.81 5.62 0.70
N LEU A 104 2.92 6.21 0.23
CA LEU A 104 3.42 7.48 0.77
C LEU A 104 2.50 8.67 0.42
N ASP A 105 1.80 8.62 -0.71
CA ASP A 105 0.88 9.65 -1.17
C ASP A 105 -0.36 9.81 -0.27
N ALA A 106 -0.74 8.74 0.42
CA ALA A 106 -1.83 8.75 1.39
C ALA A 106 -1.46 9.44 2.72
N LEU A 107 -0.19 9.75 2.96
CA LEU A 107 0.21 10.53 4.14
C LEU A 107 -0.30 11.98 4.02
N PRO A 108 -0.83 12.57 5.10
CA PRO A 108 -1.35 13.94 5.07
C PRO A 108 -0.32 14.95 4.53
N GLY A 109 -0.67 15.70 3.49
CA GLY A 109 0.21 16.70 2.88
C GLY A 109 1.11 16.19 1.75
N TRP A 110 1.24 14.87 1.56
CA TRP A 110 2.24 14.31 0.65
C TRP A 110 1.80 14.28 -0.82
N ALA A 111 0.54 13.94 -1.10
CA ALA A 111 0.03 13.87 -2.47
C ALA A 111 0.20 15.20 -3.21
N GLU A 112 -0.23 16.30 -2.63
CA GLU A 112 -0.18 17.64 -3.23
C GLU A 112 1.24 18.24 -3.26
N THR A 113 2.06 17.93 -2.26
CA THR A 113 3.39 18.52 -2.10
C THR A 113 4.45 17.79 -2.92
N LEU A 114 4.28 16.48 -3.15
CA LEU A 114 5.23 15.67 -3.90
C LEU A 114 4.57 15.04 -5.13
N PHE A 115 3.55 14.21 -4.95
CA PHE A 115 3.15 13.28 -6.01
C PHE A 115 2.33 13.91 -7.14
N ALA A 116 1.72 15.07 -6.90
CA ALA A 116 1.10 15.90 -7.93
C ALA A 116 2.12 16.65 -8.80
N LEU A 117 3.38 16.73 -8.37
CA LEU A 117 4.45 17.45 -9.06
C LEU A 117 5.26 16.52 -9.99
N PRO A 118 5.87 17.04 -11.08
CA PRO A 118 6.86 16.30 -11.85
C PRO A 118 8.18 16.11 -11.07
N PRO A 119 9.00 15.08 -11.40
CA PRO A 119 10.18 14.71 -10.62
C PRO A 119 11.16 15.84 -10.27
N PRO A 120 11.52 16.78 -11.18
CA PRO A 120 12.42 17.88 -10.83
C PRO A 120 11.88 18.80 -9.73
N GLN A 121 10.56 19.00 -9.69
CA GLN A 121 9.93 19.83 -8.67
C GLN A 121 9.83 19.09 -7.33
N ARG A 122 9.64 17.75 -7.35
CA ARG A 122 9.73 16.92 -6.14
C ARG A 122 11.11 16.99 -5.51
N LEU A 123 12.17 16.91 -6.33
CA LEU A 123 13.55 17.03 -5.85
C LEU A 123 13.80 18.39 -5.22
N ALA A 124 13.33 19.48 -5.85
CA ALA A 124 13.42 20.82 -5.28
C ALA A 124 12.64 20.94 -3.96
N ALA A 125 11.44 20.37 -3.89
CA ALA A 125 10.62 20.34 -2.68
C ALA A 125 11.31 19.56 -1.55
N LEU A 126 11.88 18.39 -1.85
CA LEU A 126 12.65 17.57 -0.89
C LEU A 126 14.02 18.18 -0.55
N ALA A 127 14.50 19.22 -1.23
CA ALA A 127 15.68 19.97 -0.83
C ALA A 127 15.36 21.11 0.16
N ASP A 128 14.08 21.48 0.32
CA ASP A 128 13.63 22.55 1.20
C ASP A 128 13.32 22.01 2.61
N ALA A 129 14.02 22.52 3.62
CA ALA A 129 13.88 22.09 5.01
C ALA A 129 12.48 22.37 5.59
N ASP A 130 11.81 23.45 5.19
CA ASP A 130 10.46 23.77 5.66
C ASP A 130 9.43 22.84 5.04
N VAL A 131 9.64 22.43 3.79
CA VAL A 131 8.82 21.39 3.15
C VAL A 131 9.00 20.05 3.88
N ARG A 132 10.23 19.63 4.16
CA ARG A 132 10.51 18.39 4.91
C ARG A 132 9.79 18.39 6.26
N ARG A 133 9.90 19.47 7.03
CA ARG A 133 9.21 19.59 8.34
C ARG A 133 7.69 19.45 8.21
N ARG A 134 7.07 20.01 7.17
CA ARG A 134 5.61 19.87 6.96
C ARG A 134 5.22 18.45 6.58
N LEU A 135 5.99 17.81 5.70
CA LEU A 135 5.76 16.42 5.30
C LEU A 135 5.87 15.46 6.49
N ASP A 136 6.91 15.62 7.31
CA ASP A 136 7.07 14.81 8.51
C ASP A 136 5.94 15.07 9.52
N ALA A 137 5.60 16.32 9.80
CA ALA A 137 4.49 16.65 10.70
C ALA A 137 3.16 16.02 10.25
N GLY A 138 2.88 16.01 8.94
CA GLY A 138 1.72 15.33 8.37
C GLY A 138 1.77 13.81 8.59
N ALA A 139 2.94 13.21 8.34
CA ALA A 139 3.16 11.78 8.50
C ALA A 139 3.07 11.30 9.96
N GLN A 140 3.44 12.15 10.93
CA GLN A 140 3.33 11.88 12.37
C GLN A 140 1.96 12.29 12.96
N SER A 141 1.06 12.85 12.15
CA SER A 141 -0.23 13.34 12.63
C SER A 141 -1.24 12.19 12.85
N PRO A 142 -2.26 12.37 13.72
CA PRO A 142 -3.32 11.39 13.88
C PRO A 142 -4.08 11.07 12.58
N ASP A 143 -4.14 12.02 11.65
CA ASP A 143 -4.82 11.89 10.37
C ASP A 143 -4.14 10.88 9.43
N ALA A 144 -2.86 10.53 9.69
CA ALA A 144 -2.16 9.47 8.96
C ALA A 144 -2.71 8.06 9.25
N GLY A 145 -3.45 7.88 10.34
CA GLY A 145 -4.08 6.61 10.71
C GLY A 145 -3.10 5.44 10.73
N ILE A 146 -3.48 4.31 10.14
CA ILE A 146 -2.65 3.10 10.11
C ILE A 146 -1.40 3.25 9.22
N ILE A 147 -1.45 4.14 8.22
CA ILE A 147 -0.34 4.36 7.28
C ILE A 147 0.83 5.08 7.98
N GLY A 148 0.55 5.87 9.02
CA GLY A 148 1.58 6.48 9.87
C GLY A 148 2.54 5.47 10.51
N LEU A 149 2.16 4.19 10.64
CA LEU A 149 3.07 3.12 11.10
C LEU A 149 4.27 2.91 10.15
N LEU A 150 4.12 3.26 8.88
CA LEU A 150 5.16 3.18 7.85
C LEU A 150 6.07 4.42 7.84
N ALA A 151 5.67 5.50 8.55
CA ALA A 151 6.42 6.75 8.68
C ALA A 151 7.40 6.75 9.87
N ASN A 152 7.79 5.56 10.38
CA ASN A 152 8.89 5.46 11.32
C ASN A 152 10.23 5.46 10.57
N TRP A 153 10.68 6.64 10.17
CA TRP A 153 11.84 6.84 9.30
C TRP A 153 13.09 6.13 9.81
N SER A 154 13.37 6.22 11.12
CA SER A 154 14.53 5.60 11.75
C SER A 154 14.61 4.08 11.56
N ARG A 155 13.45 3.41 11.46
CA ARG A 155 13.33 1.96 11.31
C ARG A 155 13.29 1.52 9.85
N LEU A 156 13.20 2.45 8.91
CA LEU A 156 13.29 2.11 7.49
C LEU A 156 14.71 1.67 7.15
N ARG A 157 14.79 0.72 6.22
CA ARG A 157 16.03 0.25 5.63
C ARG A 157 16.15 0.75 4.21
N ILE A 158 17.34 1.23 3.84
CA ILE A 158 17.68 1.50 2.45
C ILE A 158 17.92 0.14 1.78
N VAL A 159 17.13 -0.21 0.77
CA VAL A 159 17.23 -1.51 0.09
C VAL A 159 17.91 -1.42 -1.27
N GLU A 160 17.82 -0.26 -1.93
CA GLU A 160 18.43 -0.04 -3.25
C GLU A 160 18.86 1.41 -3.35
N THR A 161 20.06 1.63 -3.91
CA THR A 161 20.67 2.94 -4.12
C THR A 161 21.08 3.14 -5.58
N PHE A 162 21.23 4.39 -6.02
CA PHE A 162 21.41 4.70 -7.44
C PHE A 162 22.51 5.73 -7.74
N SER A 163 23.32 6.10 -6.74
CA SER A 163 24.48 6.97 -6.92
C SER A 163 25.70 6.46 -6.13
N ASP A 164 26.90 6.79 -6.58
CA ASP A 164 28.14 6.43 -5.88
C ASP A 164 28.19 6.99 -4.45
N ALA A 165 27.56 8.15 -4.24
CA ALA A 165 27.48 8.81 -2.94
C ALA A 165 26.58 8.07 -1.94
N THR A 166 25.61 7.29 -2.42
CA THR A 166 24.64 6.57 -1.57
C THR A 166 24.89 5.07 -1.50
N ALA A 167 25.73 4.50 -2.37
CA ALA A 167 26.03 3.07 -2.43
C ALA A 167 26.40 2.45 -1.07
N ALA A 168 27.11 3.19 -0.21
CA ALA A 168 27.51 2.74 1.13
C ALA A 168 26.33 2.60 2.12
N TYR A 169 25.13 3.08 1.77
CA TYR A 169 23.93 3.03 2.62
C TYR A 169 23.04 1.83 2.33
N GLU A 170 23.27 1.11 1.23
CA GLU A 170 22.45 -0.05 0.88
C GLU A 170 22.51 -1.13 1.97
N GLY A 171 21.33 -1.66 2.31
CA GLY A 171 21.15 -2.61 3.40
C GLY A 171 21.19 -2.01 4.80
N ARG A 172 21.44 -0.70 4.98
CA ARG A 172 21.55 -0.06 6.31
C ARG A 172 20.22 0.57 6.75
N ARG A 173 20.03 0.70 8.08
CA ARG A 173 18.90 1.43 8.65
C ARG A 173 19.13 2.93 8.55
N VAL A 174 18.08 3.67 8.23
CA VAL A 174 18.11 5.14 8.16
C VAL A 174 18.52 5.75 9.50
N GLY A 175 18.03 5.21 10.62
CA GLY A 175 18.42 5.69 11.95
C GLY A 175 19.92 5.58 12.25
N ASP A 176 20.56 4.49 11.84
CA ASP A 176 22.01 4.30 12.02
C ASP A 176 22.80 5.32 11.17
N ILE A 177 22.36 5.54 9.93
CA ILE A 177 22.97 6.53 9.03
C ILE A 177 22.81 7.94 9.60
N ALA A 178 21.61 8.28 10.10
CA ALA A 178 21.30 9.58 10.67
C ALA A 178 22.14 9.87 11.92
N ALA A 179 22.30 8.88 12.80
CA ALA A 179 23.12 8.98 14.01
C ALA A 179 24.61 9.23 13.68
N GLU A 180 25.16 8.53 12.69
CA GLU A 180 26.55 8.74 12.24
C GLU A 180 26.79 10.14 11.67
N ARG A 181 25.78 10.70 10.98
CA ARG A 181 25.86 12.04 10.39
C ARG A 181 25.45 13.16 11.35
N GLY A 182 24.84 12.82 12.49
CA GLY A 182 24.33 13.80 13.46
C GLY A 182 23.14 14.61 12.95
N VAL A 183 22.26 14.01 12.15
CA VAL A 183 21.06 14.65 11.57
C VAL A 183 19.79 13.90 11.94
N ASP A 184 18.62 14.49 11.66
CA ASP A 184 17.34 13.82 11.84
C ASP A 184 17.17 12.64 10.86
N PRO A 185 16.54 11.51 11.26
CA PRO A 185 16.31 10.38 10.37
C PRO A 185 15.55 10.72 9.09
N PHE A 186 14.56 11.61 9.13
CA PHE A 186 13.82 12.01 7.94
C PHE A 186 14.71 12.83 7.00
N ASP A 187 15.52 13.74 7.54
CA ASP A 187 16.48 14.51 6.76
C ASP A 187 17.52 13.60 6.08
N ALA A 188 18.08 12.64 6.82
CA ALA A 188 19.01 11.66 6.26
C ALA A 188 18.38 10.86 5.11
N LEU A 189 17.12 10.44 5.26
CA LEU A 189 16.38 9.76 4.21
C LEU A 189 16.17 10.67 3.00
N CYS A 190 15.70 11.90 3.19
CA CYS A 190 15.49 12.85 2.11
C CYS A 190 16.78 13.15 1.34
N ASP A 191 17.91 13.29 2.02
CA ASP A 191 19.20 13.51 1.37
C ASP A 191 19.60 12.35 0.46
N ILE A 192 19.39 11.11 0.89
CA ILE A 192 19.65 9.90 0.08
C ILE A 192 18.69 9.86 -1.11
N VAL A 193 17.39 10.08 -0.87
CA VAL A 193 16.36 10.10 -1.91
C VAL A 193 16.65 11.16 -2.97
N VAL A 194 17.09 12.36 -2.57
CA VAL A 194 17.47 13.43 -3.49
C VAL A 194 18.72 13.06 -4.29
N ALA A 195 19.74 12.50 -3.63
CA ALA A 195 20.98 12.07 -4.29
C ALA A 195 20.75 10.96 -5.32
N ASP A 196 19.74 10.10 -5.11
CA ASP A 196 19.35 9.03 -6.04
C ASP A 196 18.25 9.45 -7.03
N GLU A 197 17.95 10.75 -7.14
CA GLU A 197 16.90 11.26 -8.03
C GLU A 197 15.53 10.58 -7.82
N LEU A 198 15.14 10.41 -6.55
CA LEU A 198 13.91 9.76 -6.05
C LEU A 198 13.90 8.22 -6.12
N ARG A 199 14.92 7.60 -6.74
CA ARG A 199 14.89 6.18 -7.11
C ARG A 199 15.17 5.23 -5.94
N THR A 200 15.69 5.73 -4.82
CA THR A 200 16.00 4.94 -3.62
C THR A 200 14.83 4.02 -3.26
N GLY A 201 15.13 2.73 -3.13
CA GLY A 201 14.19 1.76 -2.59
C GLY A 201 14.30 1.76 -1.07
N ILE A 202 13.16 1.87 -0.37
CA ILE A 202 13.13 1.75 1.09
C ILE A 202 12.09 0.73 1.54
N SER A 203 12.34 0.06 2.65
CA SER A 203 11.44 -0.94 3.23
C SER A 203 11.31 -0.70 4.73
N PRO A 204 10.10 -0.82 5.30
CA PRO A 204 9.97 -1.01 6.74
C PRO A 204 10.60 -2.33 7.15
N GLU A 205 11.05 -2.42 8.41
CA GLU A 205 11.42 -3.70 9.00
C GLU A 205 10.17 -4.51 9.34
N MET A 206 10.04 -5.66 8.70
CA MET A 206 8.99 -6.63 8.99
C MET A 206 9.49 -7.64 10.02
N PRO A 207 8.65 -8.04 11.00
CA PRO A 207 9.01 -9.14 11.90
C PRO A 207 9.24 -10.44 11.10
N PRO A 208 10.13 -11.32 11.57
CA PRO A 208 10.32 -12.63 10.94
C PRO A 208 9.02 -13.43 10.98
N GLU A 209 8.76 -14.18 9.92
CA GLU A 209 7.58 -15.03 9.86
C GLU A 209 7.73 -16.24 10.81
N PRO A 210 6.79 -16.45 11.72
CA PRO A 210 6.83 -17.60 12.61
C PRO A 210 6.45 -18.88 11.82
N PRO A 211 7.12 -20.04 12.06
CA PRO A 211 6.88 -21.28 11.29
C PRO A 211 5.43 -21.74 11.24
N GLU A 212 4.63 -21.37 12.23
CA GLU A 212 3.22 -21.72 12.39
C GLU A 212 2.35 -21.17 11.25
N VAL A 213 2.75 -20.05 10.62
CA VAL A 213 2.06 -19.49 9.44
C VAL A 213 2.06 -20.48 8.27
N TRP A 214 3.07 -21.34 8.18
CA TRP A 214 3.26 -22.30 7.09
C TRP A 214 2.70 -23.69 7.41
N GLN A 215 2.15 -23.89 8.61
CA GLN A 215 1.59 -25.17 9.06
C GLN A 215 0.04 -25.17 9.07
N ALA A 216 -0.57 -24.02 8.79
CA ALA A 216 -2.02 -23.82 8.75
C ALA A 216 -2.65 -24.30 7.43
#